data_AF-A0A7H8SL32-F1
#
_entry.id   AF-A0A7H8SL32-F1
#
_cell.length_a   1.000
_cell.length_b   1.000
_cell.length_c   1.000
_cell.angle_alpha   90.00
_cell.angle_beta   90.00
_cell.angle_gamma   90.00
#
_symmetry.space_group_name_H-M   'P 1'
#
loop_
_entity.id
_entity.type
_entity.pdbx_description
1 polymer ?
#
loop_
_entity_poly.entity_id
_entity_poly.type
_entity_poly.pdbx_seq_one_letter_code
_entity_poly.pdbx_strand_id
1 'polypeptide(L)'
;MQLSDFNFDLPDELIARYPLDTRSASRLLHLDAQGQHHDFQFTDILDLLDAGDLLVLNDTKVMKARLKGKRASGGAVEVLVERMQDAFIAHCHIKASNTPKAGAELFIGPDAVKVTVLGRHENLFIVEFSQPILTVLDLYGQLPIPPYFNREAEAIDTERYQTVFNDPTKLASVAAPTASLHFDQKLLDQLEAKGIQKTFVTLHVGAGTFLPVRTDDIANHIMHSEWCDVPEHSVELIRQTKARGNKVISVGTTATRAVESAAQAHDGELKAWTGDTQIFIYPGYEFKVVDRLITNFHLPESTLLMLVSALSNRDNILAAYQHAVANQYRFFSYGDAMLVDQLQPK
;
A
#
# COMPACT_ATOMS: atom_id res chain seq x y z
N MET A 1 -22.38 -3.16 -9.75
CA MET A 1 -21.70 -4.29 -9.06
C MET A 1 -21.78 -3.98 -7.58
N GLN A 2 -22.15 -4.95 -6.74
CA GLN A 2 -22.37 -4.71 -5.32
C GLN A 2 -21.11 -5.03 -4.51
N LEU A 3 -20.93 -4.36 -3.37
CA LEU A 3 -19.85 -4.61 -2.44
C LEU A 3 -19.80 -6.08 -2.00
N SER A 4 -20.98 -6.66 -1.73
CA SER A 4 -21.17 -8.06 -1.36
C SER A 4 -20.72 -9.05 -2.43
N ASP A 5 -20.58 -8.63 -3.69
CA ASP A 5 -20.03 -9.47 -4.75
C ASP A 5 -18.56 -9.85 -4.48
N PHE A 6 -17.88 -9.13 -3.58
CA PHE A 6 -16.48 -9.34 -3.18
C PHE A 6 -16.35 -9.89 -1.75
N ASN A 7 -17.42 -10.49 -1.23
CA ASN A 7 -17.38 -11.11 0.08
C ASN A 7 -16.86 -12.56 -0.01
N PHE A 8 -16.12 -12.99 1.01
CA PHE A 8 -15.71 -14.37 1.24
C PHE A 8 -15.42 -14.59 2.73
N ASP A 9 -15.55 -15.84 3.18
CA ASP A 9 -15.30 -16.18 4.58
C ASP A 9 -13.78 -16.24 4.85
N LEU A 10 -13.30 -15.34 5.71
CA LEU A 10 -11.91 -15.31 6.17
C LEU A 10 -11.82 -15.58 7.68
N PRO A 11 -11.33 -16.76 8.09
CA PRO A 11 -11.06 -17.04 9.50
C PRO A 11 -9.98 -16.10 10.07
N ASP A 12 -10.20 -15.58 11.29
CA ASP A 12 -9.30 -14.61 11.95
C ASP A 12 -7.90 -15.19 12.19
N GLU A 13 -7.80 -16.51 12.40
CA GLU A 13 -6.53 -17.21 12.60
C GLU A 13 -5.61 -17.20 11.37
N LEU A 14 -6.15 -16.94 10.17
CA LEU A 14 -5.37 -16.81 8.94
C LEU A 14 -4.79 -15.40 8.77
N ILE A 15 -5.19 -14.42 9.59
CA ILE A 15 -4.68 -13.04 9.54
C ILE A 15 -3.28 -13.01 10.17
N ALA A 16 -2.24 -12.79 9.36
CA ALA A 16 -0.88 -12.69 9.88
C ALA A 16 -0.64 -11.34 10.57
N ARG A 17 -0.48 -11.40 11.90
CA ARG A 17 -0.18 -10.24 12.77
C ARG A 17 1.32 -10.01 12.97
N TYR A 18 2.15 -11.00 12.63
CA TYR A 18 3.62 -10.94 12.70
C TYR A 18 4.25 -11.46 11.41
N PRO A 19 5.38 -10.89 10.98
CA PRO A 19 6.11 -11.38 9.80
C PRO A 19 6.71 -12.77 10.07
N LEU A 20 7.04 -13.48 9.00
CA LEU A 20 7.92 -14.65 9.08
C LEU A 20 9.35 -14.23 9.45
N ASP A 21 10.14 -15.16 10.00
CA ASP A 21 11.55 -14.88 10.35
C ASP A 21 12.36 -14.44 9.14
N THR A 22 12.14 -15.06 7.98
CA THR A 22 12.74 -14.69 6.70
C THR A 22 11.68 -14.09 5.78
N ARG A 23 12.02 -12.97 5.11
CA ARG A 23 11.08 -12.24 4.22
C ARG A 23 10.58 -13.10 3.07
N SER A 24 11.50 -13.79 2.40
CA SER A 24 11.25 -14.62 1.22
C SER A 24 10.70 -16.02 1.52
N ALA A 25 10.44 -16.34 2.79
CA ALA A 25 9.92 -17.65 3.21
C ALA A 25 8.38 -17.74 3.15
N SER A 26 7.70 -16.69 2.68
CA SER A 26 6.25 -16.73 2.46
C SER A 26 5.89 -17.69 1.33
N ARG A 27 4.66 -18.19 1.36
CA ARG A 27 4.09 -18.92 0.22
C ARG A 27 3.73 -17.94 -0.88
N LEU A 28 3.60 -18.47 -2.08
CA LEU A 28 3.10 -17.78 -3.26
C LEU A 28 1.93 -18.56 -3.83
N LEU A 29 0.84 -17.88 -4.16
CA LEU A 29 -0.20 -18.42 -5.01
C LEU A 29 -0.12 -17.74 -6.38
N HIS A 30 0.17 -18.48 -7.43
CA HIS A 30 0.15 -17.95 -8.80
C HIS A 30 -1.20 -18.22 -9.44
N LEU A 31 -1.93 -17.16 -9.79
CA LEU A 31 -3.10 -17.22 -10.64
C LEU A 31 -2.69 -16.86 -12.07
N ASP A 32 -2.70 -17.86 -12.95
CA ASP A 32 -2.28 -17.69 -14.34
C ASP A 32 -3.35 -17.00 -15.20
N ALA A 33 -2.95 -16.65 -16.42
CA ALA A 33 -3.82 -15.98 -17.38
C ALA A 33 -5.01 -16.84 -17.86
N GLN A 34 -5.01 -18.14 -17.57
CA GLN A 34 -6.11 -19.08 -17.85
C GLN A 34 -7.05 -19.25 -16.66
N GLY A 35 -6.76 -18.60 -15.53
CA GLY A 35 -7.54 -18.67 -14.30
C GLY A 35 -7.25 -19.91 -13.44
N GLN A 36 -6.14 -20.61 -13.67
CA GLN A 36 -5.71 -21.71 -12.80
C GLN A 36 -4.79 -21.19 -11.70
N HIS A 37 -4.93 -21.77 -10.51
CA HIS A 37 -4.09 -21.43 -9.36
C HIS A 37 -3.03 -22.51 -9.12
N HIS A 38 -1.83 -22.07 -8.77
CA HIS A 38 -0.66 -22.93 -8.55
C HIS A 38 0.04 -22.53 -7.24
N ASP A 39 0.28 -23.52 -6.37
CA ASP A 39 0.96 -23.33 -5.09
C ASP A 39 2.49 -23.33 -5.24
N PHE A 40 3.13 -22.28 -4.76
CA PHE A 40 4.58 -22.08 -4.81
C PHE A 40 5.12 -21.53 -3.49
N GLN A 41 6.43 -21.43 -3.38
CA GLN A 41 7.13 -20.57 -2.42
C GLN A 41 7.43 -19.21 -3.08
N PHE A 42 7.57 -18.15 -2.28
CA PHE A 42 7.86 -16.83 -2.82
C PHE A 42 9.21 -16.77 -3.56
N THR A 43 10.18 -17.61 -3.20
CA THR A 43 11.44 -17.72 -3.95
C THR A 43 11.26 -18.24 -5.38
N ASP A 44 10.17 -18.96 -5.67
CA ASP A 44 9.90 -19.54 -6.99
C ASP A 44 9.52 -18.47 -8.02
N ILE A 45 9.35 -17.19 -7.63
CA ILE A 45 9.27 -16.08 -8.60
C ILE A 45 10.48 -16.04 -9.53
N LEU A 46 11.63 -16.57 -9.08
CA LEU A 46 12.81 -16.72 -9.92
C LEU A 46 12.55 -17.58 -11.14
N ASP A 47 11.64 -18.55 -11.08
CA ASP A 47 11.29 -19.43 -12.20
C ASP A 47 10.06 -18.94 -12.97
N LEU A 48 9.19 -18.14 -12.33
CA LEU A 48 7.95 -17.61 -12.92
C LEU A 48 8.14 -16.32 -13.75
N LEU A 49 9.25 -15.61 -13.57
CA LEU A 49 9.59 -14.38 -14.29
C LEU A 49 10.67 -14.63 -15.34
N ASP A 50 10.61 -13.92 -16.46
CA ASP A 50 11.52 -14.10 -17.59
C ASP A 50 12.61 -13.03 -17.66
N ALA A 51 13.75 -13.38 -18.25
CA ALA A 51 14.82 -12.41 -18.49
C ALA A 51 14.29 -11.26 -19.39
N GLY A 52 14.59 -10.01 -19.00
CA GLY A 52 14.11 -8.81 -19.67
C GLY A 52 12.79 -8.25 -19.14
N ASP A 53 12.11 -8.97 -18.25
CA ASP A 53 10.95 -8.46 -17.48
C ASP A 53 11.35 -7.30 -16.56
N LEU A 54 10.36 -6.50 -16.16
CA LEU A 54 10.54 -5.31 -15.32
C LEU A 54 9.68 -5.37 -14.06
N LEU A 55 10.31 -5.26 -12.89
CA LEU A 55 9.64 -5.00 -11.62
C LEU A 55 9.42 -3.49 -11.43
N VAL A 56 8.17 -3.09 -11.20
CA VAL A 56 7.80 -1.72 -10.80
C VAL A 56 7.51 -1.71 -9.30
N LEU A 57 8.37 -1.05 -8.54
CA LEU A 57 8.39 -1.06 -7.08
C LEU A 57 7.99 0.32 -6.53
N ASN A 58 7.31 0.36 -5.38
CA ASN A 58 7.11 1.60 -4.65
C ASN A 58 8.28 1.85 -3.69
N ASP A 59 9.03 2.94 -3.88
CA ASP A 59 10.21 3.31 -3.09
C ASP A 59 9.88 4.11 -1.81
N THR A 60 8.59 4.27 -1.52
CA THR A 60 8.17 5.06 -0.37
C THR A 60 8.74 4.54 0.96
N LYS A 61 9.02 5.47 1.87
CA LYS A 61 9.49 5.17 3.22
C LYS A 61 8.42 5.49 4.24
N VAL A 62 8.17 4.52 5.12
CA VAL A 62 7.22 4.67 6.21
C VAL A 62 7.81 5.57 7.27
N MET A 63 7.06 6.60 7.63
CA MET A 63 7.43 7.52 8.70
C MET A 63 6.79 7.10 10.02
N LYS A 64 7.43 7.47 11.15
CA LYS A 64 6.88 7.30 12.50
C LYS A 64 5.76 8.31 12.78
N ALA A 65 4.71 8.29 11.96
CA ALA A 65 3.66 9.31 11.91
C ALA A 65 2.70 9.32 13.11
N ARG A 66 2.67 8.27 13.95
CA ARG A 66 1.72 8.17 15.06
C ARG A 66 2.30 8.80 16.33
N LEU A 67 1.62 9.81 16.86
CA LEU A 67 1.98 10.52 18.08
C LEU A 67 0.93 10.29 19.15
N LYS A 68 1.37 9.98 20.36
CA LYS A 68 0.51 9.88 21.55
C LYS A 68 0.65 11.15 22.40
N GLY A 69 -0.46 11.63 22.92
CA GLY A 69 -0.49 12.86 23.70
C GLY A 69 -1.73 12.99 24.58
N LYS A 70 -1.91 14.20 25.11
CA LYS A 70 -3.06 14.59 25.94
C LYS A 70 -3.62 15.93 25.51
N ARG A 71 -4.92 16.13 25.72
CA ARG A 71 -5.57 17.44 25.60
C ARG A 71 -5.19 18.30 26.81
N ALA A 72 -5.38 19.62 26.70
CA ALA A 72 -5.28 20.53 27.85
C ALA A 72 -6.16 20.10 29.05
N SER A 73 -7.29 19.44 28.78
CA SER A 73 -8.19 18.88 29.81
C SER A 73 -7.73 17.54 30.42
N GLY A 74 -6.60 16.99 29.99
CA GLY A 74 -6.02 15.73 30.47
C GLY A 74 -6.46 14.46 29.73
N GLY A 75 -7.49 14.53 28.88
CA GLY A 75 -7.95 13.38 28.09
C GLY A 75 -6.92 12.92 27.05
N ALA A 76 -6.76 11.61 26.87
CA ALA A 76 -5.83 11.05 25.89
C ALA A 76 -6.20 11.41 24.45
N VAL A 77 -5.17 11.62 23.62
CA VAL A 77 -5.31 11.85 22.18
C VAL A 77 -4.21 11.11 21.42
N GLU A 78 -4.56 10.60 20.24
CA GLU A 78 -3.61 10.11 19.26
C GLU A 78 -3.71 10.99 18.00
N VAL A 79 -2.55 11.40 17.49
CA VAL A 79 -2.41 12.21 16.28
C VAL A 79 -1.61 11.40 15.26
N LEU A 80 -2.17 11.15 14.09
CA LEU A 80 -1.49 10.48 12.99
C LEU A 80 -1.22 11.53 11.90
N VAL A 81 0.05 11.87 11.70
CA VAL A 81 0.49 12.81 10.65
C VAL A 81 0.39 12.12 9.30
N GLU A 82 -0.44 12.68 8.41
CA GLU A 82 -0.64 12.12 7.06
C GLU A 82 0.13 12.90 6.01
N ARG A 83 0.03 14.24 6.04
CA ARG A 83 0.68 15.11 5.05
C ARG A 83 1.21 16.35 5.75
N MET A 84 2.49 16.65 5.55
CA MET A 84 3.09 17.90 6.01
C MET A 84 2.87 18.96 4.92
N GLN A 85 2.26 20.09 5.27
CA GLN A 85 2.15 21.24 4.38
C GLN A 85 3.46 22.03 4.36
N ASP A 86 4.07 22.18 5.54
CA ASP A 86 5.37 22.78 5.73
C ASP A 86 6.06 22.16 6.97
N ALA A 87 7.09 22.82 7.50
CA ALA A 87 7.85 22.33 8.65
C ALA A 87 7.06 22.27 9.97
N PHE A 88 5.94 22.99 10.09
CA PHE A 88 5.16 23.15 11.32
C PHE A 88 3.67 22.80 11.16
N ILE A 89 3.12 22.87 9.94
CA ILE A 89 1.71 22.60 9.66
C ILE A 89 1.54 21.25 8.97
N ALA A 90 0.60 20.45 9.48
CA ALA A 90 0.26 19.16 8.90
C ALA A 90 -1.25 18.90 8.86
N HIS A 91 -1.64 18.03 7.92
CA HIS A 91 -2.91 17.34 7.93
C HIS A 91 -2.78 16.04 8.73
N CYS A 92 -3.69 15.82 9.66
CA CYS A 92 -3.65 14.70 10.58
C CYS A 92 -5.02 14.05 10.77
N HIS A 93 -5.01 12.74 11.07
CA HIS A 93 -6.12 12.12 11.79
C HIS A 93 -5.93 12.31 13.29
N ILE A 94 -6.99 12.66 14.00
CA ILE A 94 -6.96 12.80 15.47
C ILE A 94 -8.02 11.91 16.09
N LYS A 95 -7.59 10.99 16.95
CA LYS A 95 -8.46 10.11 17.74
C LYS A 95 -8.50 10.62 19.19
N ALA A 96 -9.68 11.03 19.64
CA ALA A 96 -9.95 11.49 21.00
C ALA A 96 -11.41 11.20 21.37
N SER A 97 -11.73 11.13 22.67
CA SER A 97 -13.11 10.86 23.14
C SER A 97 -14.14 11.88 22.64
N ASN A 98 -13.72 13.13 22.43
CA ASN A 98 -14.53 14.18 21.82
C ASN A 98 -13.69 14.88 20.76
N THR A 99 -14.31 15.16 19.60
CA THR A 99 -13.68 15.87 18.48
C THR A 99 -13.11 17.22 18.93
N PRO A 100 -11.79 17.47 18.77
CA PRO A 100 -11.20 18.78 19.04
C PRO A 100 -11.78 19.86 18.11
N LYS A 101 -12.02 21.05 18.65
CA LYS A 101 -12.43 22.23 17.87
C LYS A 101 -11.20 23.03 17.43
N ALA A 102 -11.37 23.92 16.46
CA ALA A 102 -10.35 24.92 16.15
C ALA A 102 -9.96 25.71 17.41
N GLY A 103 -8.66 25.98 17.58
CA GLY A 103 -8.06 26.56 18.77
C GLY A 103 -7.80 25.57 19.91
N ALA A 104 -8.18 24.29 19.79
CA ALA A 104 -7.88 23.31 20.82
C ALA A 104 -6.37 23.01 20.87
N GLU A 105 -5.83 22.96 22.09
CA GLU A 105 -4.43 22.62 22.34
C GLU A 105 -4.29 21.15 22.76
N LEU A 106 -3.33 20.48 22.12
CA LEU A 106 -2.88 19.12 22.38
C LEU A 106 -1.40 19.18 22.79
N PHE A 107 -0.99 18.24 23.63
CA PHE A 107 0.37 18.15 24.15
C PHE A 107 0.93 16.76 23.87
N ILE A 108 1.98 16.69 23.07
CA ILE A 108 2.61 15.45 22.60
C ILE A 108 3.85 15.15 23.43
N GLY A 109 4.01 13.87 23.78
CA GLY A 109 5.18 13.39 24.52
C GLY A 109 5.29 13.93 25.96
N PRO A 110 6.31 13.49 26.70
CA PRO A 110 6.60 13.96 28.06
C PRO A 110 6.96 15.45 28.12
N ASP A 111 7.61 15.98 27.08
CA ASP A 111 8.00 17.41 26.99
C ASP A 111 6.82 18.34 26.68
N ALA A 112 5.61 17.79 26.54
CA ALA A 112 4.39 18.53 26.25
C ALA A 112 4.55 19.47 25.03
N VAL A 113 5.06 18.95 23.92
CA VAL A 113 5.13 19.70 22.66
C VAL A 113 3.72 20.12 22.27
N LYS A 114 3.51 21.43 22.11
CA LYS A 114 2.19 21.98 21.87
C LYS A 114 1.80 21.80 20.41
N VAL A 115 0.59 21.31 20.19
CA VAL A 115 -0.03 21.17 18.87
C VAL A 115 -1.40 21.85 18.90
N THR A 116 -1.59 22.86 18.08
CA THR A 116 -2.82 23.65 17.99
C THR A 116 -3.66 23.15 16.82
N VAL A 117 -4.92 22.83 17.06
CA VAL A 117 -5.86 22.50 15.98
C VAL A 117 -6.29 23.80 15.29
N LEU A 118 -5.92 23.99 14.02
CA LEU A 118 -6.27 25.17 13.24
C LEU A 118 -7.67 25.03 12.61
N GLY A 119 -8.06 23.82 12.23
CA GLY A 119 -9.33 23.57 11.57
C GLY A 119 -9.41 22.18 10.96
N ARG A 120 -10.16 22.06 9.86
CA ARG A 120 -10.31 20.84 9.09
C ARG A 120 -10.21 21.10 7.59
N HIS A 121 -9.65 20.13 6.89
CA HIS A 121 -9.69 20.01 5.44
C HIS A 121 -10.27 18.64 5.13
N GLU A 122 -11.48 18.60 4.57
CA GLU A 122 -12.24 17.37 4.35
C GLU A 122 -12.39 16.54 5.66
N ASN A 123 -11.85 15.33 5.69
CA ASN A 123 -11.84 14.40 6.81
C ASN A 123 -10.59 14.53 7.73
N LEU A 124 -9.65 15.41 7.40
CA LEU A 124 -8.40 15.63 8.14
C LEU A 124 -8.47 16.89 9.01
N PHE A 125 -7.76 16.86 10.14
CA PHE A 125 -7.50 18.05 10.94
C PHE A 125 -6.27 18.77 10.41
N ILE A 126 -6.34 20.09 10.33
CA ILE A 126 -5.17 20.94 10.12
C ILE A 126 -4.63 21.29 11.49
N VAL A 127 -3.37 20.98 11.76
CA VAL A 127 -2.71 21.28 13.04
C VAL A 127 -1.39 22.00 12.84
N GLU A 128 -1.04 22.86 13.79
CA GLU A 128 0.24 23.54 13.88
C GLU A 128 1.03 23.01 15.08
N PHE A 129 2.25 22.58 14.84
CA PHE A 129 3.19 22.15 15.87
C PHE A 129 4.03 23.34 16.34
N SER A 130 4.30 23.43 17.64
CA SER A 130 5.21 24.45 18.19
C SER A 130 6.70 24.18 17.92
N GLN A 131 7.02 23.05 17.29
CA GLN A 131 8.37 22.61 16.92
C GLN A 131 8.32 21.96 15.53
N PRO A 132 9.45 21.84 14.81
CA PRO A 132 9.45 21.20 13.50
C PRO A 132 8.89 19.77 13.57
N ILE A 133 7.93 19.45 12.69
CA ILE A 133 7.18 18.18 12.70
C ILE A 133 8.13 16.99 12.67
N LEU A 134 9.13 17.01 11.77
CA LEU A 134 10.11 15.93 11.66
C LEU A 134 10.84 15.66 12.97
N THR A 135 11.26 16.70 13.69
CA THR A 135 11.89 16.57 15.01
C THR A 135 10.96 15.93 16.03
N VAL A 136 9.67 16.33 16.03
CA VAL A 136 8.67 15.75 16.93
C VAL A 136 8.42 14.28 16.62
N LEU A 137 8.35 13.92 15.34
CA LEU A 137 8.17 12.53 14.90
C LEU A 137 9.39 11.66 15.20
N ASP A 138 10.60 12.19 15.07
CA ASP A 138 11.82 11.43 15.40
C ASP A 138 11.91 11.13 16.91
N LEU A 139 11.51 12.08 17.75
CA LEU A 139 11.55 11.94 19.21
C LEU A 139 10.39 11.13 19.78
N TYR A 140 9.17 11.36 19.28
CA TYR A 140 7.93 10.86 19.90
C TYR A 140 7.08 10.00 18.98
N GLY A 141 7.44 9.91 17.71
CA GLY A 141 6.72 9.13 16.72
C GLY A 141 6.80 7.64 16.97
N GLN A 142 5.69 6.98 16.74
CA GLN A 142 5.57 5.53 16.66
C GLN A 142 5.22 5.14 15.23
N LEU A 143 5.66 3.95 14.83
CA LEU A 143 5.31 3.41 13.53
C LEU A 143 3.80 3.12 13.49
N PRO A 144 3.06 3.69 12.54
CA PRO A 144 1.67 3.33 12.33
C PRO A 144 1.59 1.95 11.67
N ILE A 145 1.34 0.91 12.46
CA ILE A 145 0.97 -0.41 11.93
C ILE A 145 -0.54 -0.50 11.69
N PRO A 146 -0.99 -1.34 10.75
CA PRO A 146 -2.39 -1.50 10.43
C PRO A 146 -3.22 -1.93 11.65
N PRO A 147 -4.44 -1.39 11.82
CA PRO A 147 -5.26 -1.66 13.02
C PRO A 147 -5.61 -3.14 13.20
N TYR A 148 -5.72 -3.90 12.11
CA TYR A 148 -6.03 -5.33 12.14
C TYR A 148 -4.89 -6.21 12.68
N PHE A 149 -3.68 -5.67 12.87
CA PHE A 149 -2.64 -6.40 13.63
C PHE A 149 -3.05 -6.59 15.09
N ASN A 150 -3.97 -5.78 15.61
CA ASN A 150 -4.50 -5.86 16.97
C ASN A 150 -3.41 -5.90 18.06
N ARG A 151 -2.34 -5.14 17.82
CA ARG A 151 -1.21 -4.94 18.75
C ARG A 151 -0.59 -3.57 18.51
N GLU A 152 0.28 -3.15 19.41
CA GLU A 152 1.11 -1.96 19.23
C GLU A 152 2.35 -2.30 18.39
N ALA A 153 2.95 -1.28 17.78
CA ALA A 153 4.19 -1.45 17.04
C ALA A 153 5.33 -1.85 17.99
N GLU A 154 6.11 -2.84 17.59
CA GLU A 154 7.25 -3.40 18.29
C GLU A 154 8.55 -3.05 17.56
N ALA A 155 9.70 -3.34 18.18
CA ALA A 155 11.00 -3.09 17.58
C ALA A 155 11.16 -3.79 16.22
N ILE A 156 10.62 -5.01 16.08
CA ILE A 156 10.64 -5.77 14.83
C ILE A 156 9.95 -5.03 13.68
N ASP A 157 8.89 -4.27 13.94
CA ASP A 157 8.13 -3.58 12.89
C ASP A 157 8.92 -2.42 12.30
N THR A 158 9.82 -1.79 13.08
CA THR A 158 10.70 -0.72 12.59
C THR A 158 11.57 -1.19 11.43
N GLU A 159 11.97 -2.46 11.45
CA GLU A 159 12.74 -3.08 10.37
C GLU A 159 11.82 -3.78 9.34
N ARG A 160 10.85 -4.56 9.82
CA ARG A 160 10.06 -5.48 9.00
C ARG A 160 8.86 -4.86 8.31
N TYR A 161 8.36 -3.73 8.81
CA TYR A 161 7.30 -2.94 8.16
C TYR A 161 7.90 -1.83 7.27
N GLN A 162 9.00 -2.16 6.60
CA GLN A 162 9.73 -1.31 5.66
C GLN A 162 10.33 -2.21 4.58
N THR A 163 10.36 -1.72 3.33
CA THR A 163 11.02 -2.41 2.21
C THR A 163 12.53 -2.28 2.30
N VAL A 164 13.25 -3.25 1.73
CA VAL A 164 14.73 -3.22 1.69
C VAL A 164 15.30 -2.20 0.70
N PHE A 165 14.44 -1.57 -0.11
CA PHE A 165 14.80 -0.64 -1.19
C PHE A 165 14.08 0.72 -1.09
N ASN A 166 13.57 1.07 0.10
CA ASN A 166 12.99 2.38 0.33
C ASN A 166 14.03 3.49 0.10
N ASP A 167 13.61 4.63 -0.42
CA ASP A 167 14.47 5.81 -0.56
C ASP A 167 14.45 6.61 0.76
N PRO A 168 15.60 6.76 1.46
CA PRO A 168 15.69 7.49 2.71
C PRO A 168 15.24 8.96 2.65
N THR A 169 15.27 9.55 1.45
CA THR A 169 14.92 10.96 1.19
C THR A 169 13.42 11.17 1.01
N LYS A 170 12.66 10.13 0.70
CA LYS A 170 11.19 10.18 0.59
C LYS A 170 10.60 10.13 2.00
N LEU A 171 9.93 11.19 2.44
CA LEU A 171 9.36 11.29 3.79
C LEU A 171 7.87 11.63 3.69
N ALA A 172 6.98 10.63 3.63
CA ALA A 172 5.52 10.89 3.72
C ALA A 172 4.59 9.66 3.73
N SER A 173 5.04 8.41 3.74
CA SER A 173 4.08 7.28 3.75
C SER A 173 3.67 6.90 5.17
N VAL A 174 2.36 6.79 5.39
CA VAL A 174 1.79 6.23 6.63
C VAL A 174 1.79 4.71 6.61
N ALA A 175 1.85 4.07 5.44
CA ALA A 175 1.87 2.61 5.34
C ALA A 175 2.96 2.09 4.42
N ALA A 176 3.40 0.86 4.67
CA ALA A 176 4.36 0.17 3.82
C ALA A 176 3.65 -0.40 2.56
N PRO A 177 4.34 -0.46 1.41
CA PRO A 177 3.88 -1.26 0.28
C PRO A 177 4.09 -2.74 0.59
N THR A 178 3.09 -3.40 1.15
CA THR A 178 3.33 -4.64 1.90
C THR A 178 3.69 -5.86 1.06
N ALA A 179 3.30 -5.89 -0.22
CA ALA A 179 3.73 -6.93 -1.15
C ALA A 179 5.25 -6.93 -1.37
N SER A 180 5.87 -5.76 -1.24
CA SER A 180 7.32 -5.61 -1.35
C SER A 180 8.08 -6.16 -0.13
N LEU A 181 7.39 -6.47 0.98
CA LEU A 181 8.04 -6.95 2.21
C LEU A 181 8.54 -8.40 2.10
N HIS A 182 8.05 -9.14 1.10
CA HIS A 182 8.47 -10.50 0.78
C HIS A 182 9.88 -10.56 0.15
N PHE A 183 10.34 -9.45 -0.44
CA PHE A 183 11.67 -9.38 -1.03
C PHE A 183 12.73 -9.14 0.05
N ASP A 184 13.77 -9.96 0.04
CA ASP A 184 15.05 -9.65 0.67
C ASP A 184 16.10 -9.29 -0.39
N GLN A 185 17.25 -8.79 0.06
CA GLN A 185 18.32 -8.37 -0.83
C GLN A 185 18.85 -9.53 -1.69
N LYS A 186 18.93 -10.74 -1.12
CA LYS A 186 19.45 -11.91 -1.83
C LYS A 186 18.56 -12.27 -3.02
N LEU A 187 17.24 -12.29 -2.84
CA LEU A 187 16.29 -12.56 -3.91
C LEU A 187 16.33 -11.47 -4.99
N LEU A 188 16.44 -10.19 -4.60
CA LEU A 188 16.59 -9.09 -5.55
C LEU A 188 17.86 -9.22 -6.40
N ASP A 189 18.98 -9.58 -5.79
CA ASP A 189 20.26 -9.79 -6.49
C ASP A 189 20.16 -10.98 -7.46
N GLN A 190 19.44 -12.05 -7.09
CA GLN A 190 19.20 -13.21 -7.97
C GLN A 190 18.33 -12.86 -9.18
N LEU A 191 17.28 -12.05 -8.99
CA LEU A 191 16.43 -11.57 -10.07
C LEU A 191 17.21 -10.68 -11.05
N GLU A 192 18.03 -9.77 -10.51
CA GLU A 192 18.91 -8.91 -11.32
C GLU A 192 19.93 -9.75 -12.11
N ALA A 193 20.54 -10.76 -11.49
CA ALA A 193 21.45 -11.69 -12.17
C ALA A 193 20.75 -12.53 -13.26
N LYS A 194 19.45 -12.81 -13.13
CA LYS A 194 18.63 -13.44 -14.17
C LYS A 194 18.34 -12.50 -15.35
N GLY A 195 18.58 -11.20 -15.20
CA GLY A 195 18.30 -10.18 -16.21
C GLY A 195 16.93 -9.52 -16.06
N ILE A 196 16.31 -9.62 -14.88
CA ILE A 196 15.08 -8.90 -14.55
C ILE A 196 15.47 -7.50 -14.10
N GLN A 197 14.87 -6.49 -14.74
CA GLN A 197 15.10 -5.09 -14.42
C GLN A 197 14.19 -4.63 -13.29
N LYS A 198 14.54 -3.52 -12.65
CA LYS A 198 13.71 -2.86 -11.63
C LYS A 198 13.62 -1.37 -11.88
N THR A 199 12.47 -0.78 -11.61
CA THR A 199 12.26 0.66 -11.58
C THR A 199 11.39 1.05 -10.40
N PHE A 200 11.41 2.33 -10.04
CA PHE A 200 10.77 2.85 -8.84
C PHE A 200 9.77 3.94 -9.18
N VAL A 201 8.60 3.85 -8.56
CA VAL A 201 7.62 4.93 -8.47
C VAL A 201 7.47 5.29 -7.00
N THR A 202 7.02 6.51 -6.71
CA THR A 202 6.66 6.88 -5.34
C THR A 202 5.14 7.06 -5.27
N LEU A 203 4.48 6.38 -4.33
CA LEU A 203 3.13 6.76 -3.91
C LEU A 203 3.06 6.71 -2.38
N HIS A 204 2.66 7.84 -1.80
CA HIS A 204 2.51 8.00 -0.36
C HIS A 204 1.15 7.48 0.07
N VAL A 205 1.18 6.39 0.81
CA VAL A 205 -0.05 5.76 1.29
C VAL A 205 -0.53 6.52 2.52
N GLY A 206 -1.72 7.12 2.41
CA GLY A 206 -2.38 7.84 3.50
C GLY A 206 -3.08 6.88 4.48
N ALA A 207 -3.56 7.40 5.61
CA ALA A 207 -4.31 6.56 6.55
C ALA A 207 -5.69 6.17 6.00
N GLY A 208 -6.19 6.92 5.01
CA GLY A 208 -7.40 6.61 4.25
C GLY A 208 -7.40 5.22 3.61
N THR A 209 -6.23 4.66 3.28
CA THR A 209 -6.11 3.31 2.70
C THR A 209 -6.63 2.19 3.64
N PHE A 210 -6.75 2.45 4.94
CA PHE A 210 -7.33 1.48 5.89
C PHE A 210 -8.84 1.64 6.09
N LEU A 211 -9.48 2.61 5.44
CA LEU A 211 -10.90 2.86 5.65
C LEU A 211 -11.75 1.85 4.86
N PRO A 212 -12.83 1.31 5.47
CA PRO A 212 -13.72 0.41 4.78
C PRO A 212 -14.51 1.14 3.68
N VAL A 213 -14.90 0.41 2.65
CA VAL A 213 -15.89 0.87 1.67
C VAL A 213 -17.22 1.05 2.41
N ARG A 214 -17.89 2.18 2.20
CA ARG A 214 -19.13 2.56 2.91
C ARG A 214 -20.38 2.56 2.02
N THR A 215 -20.23 2.17 0.76
CA THR A 215 -21.28 2.23 -0.26
C THR A 215 -21.53 0.82 -0.79
N ASP A 216 -22.80 0.42 -0.87
CA ASP A 216 -23.19 -0.88 -1.41
C ASP A 216 -22.86 -0.98 -2.91
N ASP A 217 -23.24 0.04 -3.68
CA ASP A 217 -22.84 0.15 -5.08
C ASP A 217 -21.43 0.76 -5.17
N ILE A 218 -20.47 -0.08 -5.58
CA ILE A 218 -19.05 0.30 -5.64
C ILE A 218 -18.79 1.46 -6.60
N ALA A 219 -19.63 1.66 -7.61
CA ALA A 219 -19.47 2.75 -8.58
C ALA A 219 -19.61 4.15 -7.92
N ASN A 220 -20.23 4.22 -6.75
CA ASN A 220 -20.38 5.47 -5.98
C ASN A 220 -19.28 5.68 -4.94
N HIS A 221 -18.30 4.76 -4.85
CA HIS A 221 -17.21 4.89 -3.90
C HIS A 221 -16.22 5.97 -4.35
N ILE A 222 -15.89 6.88 -3.44
CA ILE A 222 -14.87 7.92 -3.66
C ILE A 222 -13.60 7.49 -2.95
N MET A 223 -12.53 7.30 -3.72
CA MET A 223 -11.21 7.00 -3.19
C MET A 223 -10.60 8.22 -2.49
N HIS A 224 -9.84 7.95 -1.43
CA HIS A 224 -9.00 8.96 -0.82
C HIS A 224 -7.88 9.38 -1.77
N SER A 225 -7.54 10.67 -1.71
CA SER A 225 -6.47 11.22 -2.52
C SER A 225 -5.11 10.83 -1.96
N GLU A 226 -4.21 10.34 -2.81
CA GLU A 226 -2.85 9.98 -2.44
C GLU A 226 -1.86 10.62 -3.40
N TRP A 227 -0.79 11.22 -2.87
CA TRP A 227 0.25 11.81 -3.70
C TRP A 227 1.10 10.72 -4.34
N CYS A 228 1.42 10.89 -5.61
CA CYS A 228 2.33 10.01 -6.33
C CYS A 228 3.24 10.75 -7.32
N ASP A 229 4.31 10.06 -7.68
CA ASP A 229 5.35 10.48 -8.60
C ASP A 229 5.82 9.28 -9.43
N VAL A 230 5.67 9.41 -10.76
CA VAL A 230 6.11 8.44 -11.76
C VAL A 230 7.14 9.15 -12.65
N PRO A 231 8.44 8.94 -12.40
CA PRO A 231 9.49 9.70 -13.07
C PRO A 231 9.70 9.22 -14.52
N GLU A 232 10.23 10.12 -15.36
CA GLU A 232 10.47 9.84 -16.80
C GLU A 232 11.35 8.60 -17.03
N HIS A 233 12.34 8.37 -16.18
CA HIS A 233 13.19 7.17 -16.27
C HIS A 233 12.38 5.87 -16.14
N SER A 234 11.41 5.82 -15.23
CA SER A 234 10.54 4.66 -15.05
C SER A 234 9.63 4.44 -16.23
N VAL A 235 9.09 5.53 -16.78
CA VAL A 235 8.26 5.51 -17.99
C VAL A 235 9.04 4.97 -19.18
N GLU A 236 10.28 5.41 -19.37
CA GLU A 236 11.14 4.92 -20.45
C GLU A 236 11.47 3.43 -20.29
N LEU A 237 11.83 2.97 -19.08
CA LEU A 237 12.06 1.54 -18.83
C LEU A 237 10.82 0.69 -19.10
N ILE A 238 9.64 1.15 -18.67
CA ILE A 238 8.37 0.47 -18.92
C ILE A 238 8.09 0.40 -20.43
N ARG A 239 8.26 1.52 -21.15
CA ARG A 239 8.08 1.62 -22.60
C ARG A 239 9.02 0.66 -23.34
N GLN A 240 10.30 0.66 -23.00
CA GLN A 240 11.30 -0.24 -23.58
C GLN A 240 10.98 -1.71 -23.30
N THR A 241 10.54 -2.02 -22.08
CA THR A 241 10.16 -3.39 -21.69
C THR A 241 9.00 -3.90 -22.54
N LYS A 242 7.94 -3.10 -22.69
CA LYS A 242 6.82 -3.45 -23.57
C LYS A 242 7.23 -3.54 -25.04
N ALA A 243 8.11 -2.65 -25.51
CA ALA A 243 8.62 -2.69 -26.89
C ALA A 243 9.41 -3.97 -27.22
N ARG A 244 10.05 -4.60 -26.23
CA ARG A 244 10.72 -5.90 -26.37
C ARG A 244 9.77 -7.10 -26.26
N GLY A 245 8.50 -6.89 -25.91
CA GLY A 245 7.52 -7.95 -25.66
C GLY A 245 7.64 -8.62 -24.28
N ASN A 246 8.49 -8.08 -23.39
CA ASN A 246 8.61 -8.52 -22.00
C ASN A 246 7.46 -7.99 -21.14
N LYS A 247 7.32 -8.52 -19.93
CA LYS A 247 6.24 -8.18 -19.00
C LYS A 247 6.64 -7.08 -18.03
N VAL A 248 5.68 -6.20 -17.74
CA VAL A 248 5.75 -5.20 -16.68
C VAL A 248 4.99 -5.76 -15.47
N ILE A 249 5.74 -6.09 -14.42
CA ILE A 249 5.22 -6.68 -13.19
C ILE A 249 5.19 -5.60 -12.12
N SER A 250 3.98 -5.23 -11.69
CA SER A 250 3.82 -4.32 -10.57
C SER A 250 3.94 -5.08 -9.26
N VAL A 251 4.71 -4.54 -8.32
CA VAL A 251 4.85 -5.11 -6.98
C VAL A 251 4.04 -4.26 -5.98
N GLY A 252 2.85 -4.75 -5.67
CA GLY A 252 1.88 -4.13 -4.81
C GLY A 252 0.89 -3.24 -5.56
N THR A 253 -0.36 -3.25 -5.07
CA THR A 253 -1.46 -2.44 -5.60
C THR A 253 -1.16 -0.94 -5.61
N THR A 254 -0.31 -0.46 -4.71
CA THR A 254 0.13 0.93 -4.67
C THR A 254 0.97 1.31 -5.89
N ALA A 255 1.95 0.48 -6.28
CA ALA A 255 2.73 0.72 -7.49
C ALA A 255 1.85 0.61 -8.74
N THR A 256 0.87 -0.29 -8.73
CA THR A 256 -0.12 -0.45 -9.81
C THR A 256 -0.92 0.83 -9.98
N ARG A 257 -1.52 1.36 -8.90
CA ARG A 257 -2.28 2.61 -8.95
C ARG A 257 -1.44 3.78 -9.43
N ALA A 258 -0.16 3.88 -9.04
CA ALA A 258 0.71 4.97 -9.49
C ALA A 258 0.86 4.98 -11.02
N VAL A 259 1.27 3.87 -11.63
CA VAL A 259 1.49 3.82 -13.09
C VAL A 259 0.20 3.89 -13.90
N GLU A 260 -0.88 3.29 -13.40
CA GLU A 260 -2.19 3.36 -14.05
C GLU A 260 -2.80 4.77 -13.95
N SER A 261 -2.57 5.50 -12.85
CA SER A 261 -2.96 6.91 -12.73
C SER A 261 -2.19 7.80 -13.69
N ALA A 262 -0.87 7.57 -13.84
CA ALA A 262 -0.04 8.31 -14.78
C ALA A 262 -0.51 8.11 -16.22
N ALA A 263 -0.93 6.89 -16.59
CA ALA A 263 -1.54 6.63 -17.89
C ALA A 263 -2.93 7.28 -18.02
N GLN A 264 -3.80 7.17 -17.00
CA GLN A 264 -5.14 7.76 -17.00
C GLN A 264 -5.11 9.29 -17.13
N ALA A 265 -4.14 9.95 -16.49
CA ALA A 265 -3.95 11.40 -16.57
C ALA A 265 -3.59 11.88 -17.99
N HIS A 266 -3.22 10.97 -18.89
CA HIS A 266 -2.78 11.23 -20.25
C HIS A 266 -3.51 10.34 -21.26
N ASP A 267 -4.82 10.14 -21.06
CA ASP A 267 -5.71 9.44 -21.99
C ASP A 267 -5.26 8.00 -22.34
N GLY A 268 -4.65 7.31 -21.37
CA GLY A 268 -4.16 5.94 -21.49
C GLY A 268 -2.72 5.82 -21.99
N GLU A 269 -2.05 6.92 -22.33
CA GLU A 269 -0.64 6.93 -22.68
C GLU A 269 0.23 7.12 -21.42
N LEU A 270 1.16 6.22 -21.14
CA LEU A 270 2.06 6.40 -20.00
C LEU A 270 3.07 7.53 -20.24
N LYS A 271 2.99 8.59 -19.43
CA LYS A 271 3.94 9.72 -19.37
C LYS A 271 4.39 9.97 -17.94
N ALA A 272 5.54 10.64 -17.78
CA ALA A 272 5.98 11.07 -16.47
C ALA A 272 4.90 11.95 -15.83
N TRP A 273 4.61 11.70 -14.57
CA TRP A 273 3.49 12.33 -13.90
C TRP A 273 3.72 12.43 -12.40
N THR A 274 3.44 13.61 -11.85
CA THR A 274 3.44 13.86 -10.42
C THR A 274 2.12 14.52 -10.06
N GLY A 275 1.42 13.99 -9.06
CA GLY A 275 0.13 14.53 -8.67
C GLY A 275 -0.60 13.67 -7.66
N ASP A 276 -1.74 14.18 -7.24
CA ASP A 276 -2.67 13.49 -6.34
C ASP A 276 -3.55 12.54 -7.18
N THR A 277 -3.59 11.26 -6.83
CA THR A 277 -4.44 10.24 -7.46
C THR A 277 -5.59 9.82 -6.55
N GLN A 278 -6.77 9.67 -7.17
CA GLN A 278 -7.96 9.05 -6.59
C GLN A 278 -8.41 7.86 -7.44
N ILE A 279 -7.48 7.23 -8.19
CA ILE A 279 -7.85 6.14 -9.09
C ILE A 279 -8.52 5.00 -8.32
N PHE A 280 -9.68 4.58 -8.82
CA PHE A 280 -10.40 3.42 -8.31
C PHE A 280 -10.43 2.35 -9.39
N ILE A 281 -9.63 1.30 -9.20
CA ILE A 281 -9.52 0.17 -10.13
C ILE A 281 -10.44 -0.95 -9.63
N TYR A 282 -11.41 -1.33 -10.46
CA TYR A 282 -12.38 -2.39 -10.18
C TYR A 282 -12.76 -3.11 -11.51
N PRO A 283 -13.44 -4.27 -11.47
CA PRO A 283 -13.72 -5.04 -12.68
C PRO A 283 -14.40 -4.21 -13.77
N GLY A 284 -13.86 -4.30 -14.99
CA GLY A 284 -14.21 -3.44 -16.12
C GLY A 284 -13.14 -2.38 -16.44
N TYR A 285 -12.16 -2.18 -15.55
CA TYR A 285 -10.99 -1.36 -15.82
C TYR A 285 -10.05 -2.04 -16.84
N GLU A 286 -9.54 -1.27 -17.80
CA GLU A 286 -8.58 -1.73 -18.80
C GLU A 286 -7.17 -1.28 -18.42
N PHE A 287 -6.33 -2.23 -18.00
CA PHE A 287 -4.94 -1.97 -17.64
C PHE A 287 -4.12 -1.52 -18.85
N LYS A 288 -3.44 -0.39 -18.71
CA LYS A 288 -2.61 0.20 -19.78
C LYS A 288 -1.14 -0.15 -19.61
N VAL A 289 -0.71 -0.40 -18.37
CA VAL A 289 0.70 -0.56 -18.02
C VAL A 289 0.99 -1.94 -17.47
N VAL A 290 0.21 -2.41 -16.50
CA VAL A 290 0.56 -3.61 -15.72
C VAL A 290 0.13 -4.88 -16.44
N ASP A 291 1.08 -5.80 -16.68
CA ASP A 291 0.82 -7.12 -17.28
C ASP A 291 0.64 -8.22 -16.21
N ARG A 292 1.33 -8.07 -15.06
CA ARG A 292 1.26 -8.98 -13.91
C ARG A 292 1.33 -8.20 -12.60
N LEU A 293 0.74 -8.72 -11.54
CA LEU A 293 0.74 -8.11 -10.21
C LEU A 293 1.22 -9.10 -9.15
N ILE A 294 2.26 -8.72 -8.41
CA ILE A 294 2.63 -9.38 -7.15
C ILE A 294 1.96 -8.61 -6.01
N THR A 295 1.11 -9.26 -5.23
CA THR A 295 0.38 -8.62 -4.13
C THR A 295 0.22 -9.54 -2.91
N ASN A 296 -0.34 -9.04 -1.80
CA ASN A 296 -0.81 -9.86 -0.69
C ASN A 296 -2.25 -10.34 -0.92
N PHE A 297 -2.76 -11.21 -0.04
CA PHE A 297 -4.19 -11.44 0.08
C PHE A 297 -4.88 -10.30 0.85
N HIS A 298 -6.07 -9.89 0.40
CA HIS A 298 -6.80 -8.71 0.86
C HIS A 298 -8.08 -9.04 1.64
N LEU A 299 -8.67 -8.05 2.33
CA LEU A 299 -9.94 -8.21 3.06
C LEU A 299 -11.09 -8.49 2.08
N PRO A 300 -12.12 -9.25 2.51
CA PRO A 300 -13.40 -9.24 1.83
C PRO A 300 -13.90 -7.80 1.74
N GLU A 301 -14.62 -7.51 0.66
CA GLU A 301 -15.27 -6.20 0.48
C GLU A 301 -14.28 -5.01 0.47
N SER A 302 -13.01 -5.24 0.09
CA SER A 302 -11.99 -4.20 0.03
C SER A 302 -11.72 -3.69 -1.39
N THR A 303 -11.34 -2.42 -1.50
CA THR A 303 -10.94 -1.80 -2.78
C THR A 303 -9.74 -2.52 -3.41
N LEU A 304 -8.85 -3.09 -2.60
CA LEU A 304 -7.71 -3.87 -3.08
C LEU A 304 -8.14 -5.20 -3.71
N LEU A 305 -9.13 -5.88 -3.13
CA LEU A 305 -9.70 -7.09 -3.72
C LEU A 305 -10.38 -6.79 -5.06
N MET A 306 -11.05 -5.64 -5.17
CA MET A 306 -11.65 -5.18 -6.43
C MET A 306 -10.59 -4.90 -7.51
N LEU A 307 -9.46 -4.26 -7.14
CA LEU A 307 -8.35 -4.00 -8.05
C LEU A 307 -7.76 -5.31 -8.59
N VAL A 308 -7.47 -6.27 -7.70
CA VAL A 308 -6.93 -7.57 -8.10
C VAL A 308 -7.92 -8.34 -8.98
N SER A 309 -9.22 -8.24 -8.68
CA SER A 309 -10.30 -8.80 -9.50
C SER A 309 -10.43 -8.15 -10.88
N ALA A 310 -10.02 -6.90 -11.03
CA ALA A 310 -10.01 -6.22 -12.33
C ALA A 310 -8.92 -6.76 -13.27
N LEU A 311 -7.79 -7.21 -12.71
CA LEU A 311 -6.66 -7.71 -13.49
C LEU A 311 -6.93 -9.11 -14.06
N SER A 312 -7.55 -9.97 -13.25
CA SER A 312 -8.02 -11.28 -13.70
C SER A 312 -9.52 -11.22 -14.01
N ASN A 313 -10.35 -11.88 -13.21
CA ASN A 313 -11.77 -11.57 -13.04
C ASN A 313 -12.19 -11.93 -11.62
N ARG A 314 -13.36 -11.43 -11.20
CA ARG A 314 -13.89 -11.65 -9.85
C ARG A 314 -13.98 -13.14 -9.49
N ASP A 315 -14.52 -13.97 -10.36
CA ASP A 315 -14.79 -15.38 -10.05
C ASP A 315 -13.48 -16.18 -9.88
N ASN A 316 -12.48 -15.93 -10.72
CA ASN A 316 -11.14 -16.50 -10.58
C ASN A 316 -10.47 -16.07 -9.27
N ILE A 317 -10.56 -14.79 -8.91
CA ILE A 317 -9.98 -14.28 -7.67
C ILE A 317 -10.67 -14.90 -6.45
N LEU A 318 -12.00 -14.96 -6.41
CA LEU A 318 -12.71 -15.56 -5.29
C LEU A 318 -12.42 -17.06 -5.18
N ALA A 319 -12.31 -17.78 -6.30
CA ALA A 319 -11.90 -19.19 -6.29
C ALA A 319 -10.47 -19.37 -5.74
N ALA A 320 -9.52 -18.51 -6.15
CA ALA A 320 -8.16 -18.52 -5.64
C ALA A 320 -8.10 -18.19 -4.13
N TYR A 321 -8.95 -17.27 -3.66
CA TYR A 321 -9.03 -16.91 -2.24
C TYR A 321 -9.67 -18.04 -1.41
N GLN A 322 -10.70 -18.72 -1.93
CA GLN A 322 -11.27 -19.92 -1.30
C GLN A 322 -10.24 -21.05 -1.19
N HIS A 323 -9.45 -21.28 -2.25
CA HIS A 323 -8.33 -22.21 -2.22
C HIS A 323 -7.28 -21.80 -1.17
N ALA A 324 -6.94 -20.51 -1.11
CA ALA A 324 -6.00 -19.99 -0.13
C ALA A 324 -6.47 -20.20 1.31
N VAL A 325 -7.76 -19.95 1.60
CA VAL A 325 -8.37 -20.22 2.91
C VAL A 325 -8.34 -21.73 3.22
N ALA A 326 -8.77 -22.58 2.27
CA ALA A 326 -8.79 -24.02 2.46
C ALA A 326 -7.39 -24.62 2.73
N ASN A 327 -6.36 -24.04 2.13
CA ASN A 327 -4.96 -24.45 2.29
C ASN A 327 -4.21 -23.64 3.36
N GLN A 328 -4.92 -22.89 4.21
CA GLN A 328 -4.36 -22.14 5.33
C GLN A 328 -3.22 -21.18 4.94
N TYR A 329 -3.35 -20.52 3.80
CA TYR A 329 -2.51 -19.36 3.49
C TYR A 329 -2.70 -18.28 4.55
N ARG A 330 -1.65 -17.50 4.77
CA ARG A 330 -1.65 -16.34 5.65
C ARG A 330 -2.10 -15.11 4.87
N PHE A 331 -2.97 -14.29 5.44
CA PHE A 331 -3.55 -13.12 4.78
C PHE A 331 -2.90 -11.82 5.29
N PHE A 332 -3.11 -10.72 4.55
CA PHE A 332 -2.67 -9.34 4.88
C PHE A 332 -1.19 -9.02 4.73
N SER A 333 -0.81 -7.86 5.28
CA SER A 333 0.50 -7.24 5.16
C SER A 333 1.69 -8.15 5.50
N TYR A 334 1.52 -9.05 6.47
CA TYR A 334 2.54 -10.05 6.84
C TYR A 334 2.14 -11.47 6.43
N GLY A 335 1.13 -11.59 5.59
CA GLY A 335 0.64 -12.86 5.07
C GLY A 335 1.59 -13.45 4.03
N ASP A 336 1.02 -14.26 3.17
CA ASP A 336 1.65 -14.80 1.98
C ASP A 336 1.44 -13.86 0.78
N ALA A 337 2.03 -14.25 -0.35
CA ALA A 337 1.99 -13.49 -1.60
C ALA A 337 1.08 -14.16 -2.63
N MET A 338 0.62 -13.37 -3.59
CA MET A 338 -0.07 -13.81 -4.79
C MET A 338 0.60 -13.18 -6.02
N LEU A 339 0.85 -13.96 -7.06
CA LEU A 339 1.19 -13.49 -8.40
C LEU A 339 -0.06 -13.64 -9.27
N VAL A 340 -0.48 -12.56 -9.91
CA VAL A 340 -1.68 -12.54 -10.75
C VAL A 340 -1.29 -12.10 -12.15
N ASP A 341 -1.55 -12.97 -13.12
CA ASP A 341 -1.43 -12.62 -14.53
C ASP A 341 -2.68 -11.88 -15.00
N GLN A 342 -2.50 -10.89 -15.87
CA GLN A 342 -3.63 -10.28 -16.56
C GLN A 342 -4.39 -11.35 -17.37
N LEU A 343 -5.71 -11.39 -17.21
CA LEU A 343 -6.56 -12.35 -17.91
C LEU A 343 -6.41 -12.13 -19.42
N GLN A 344 -6.11 -13.19 -20.17
CA GLN A 344 -6.16 -13.12 -21.62
C GLN A 344 -7.62 -13.10 -22.08
N PRO A 345 -8.02 -12.16 -22.95
CA PRO A 345 -9.33 -12.24 -23.58
C PRO A 345 -9.42 -13.56 -24.36
N LYS A 346 -10.54 -14.27 -24.17
CA LYS A 346 -10.86 -15.52 -24.89
C LYS A 346 -11.05 -15.29 -26.38
#